data_AF-A0A6M4FFY2-F1
#
_entry.id   AF-A0A6M4FFY2-F1
#
_cell.length_a   1.000
_cell.length_b   1.000
_cell.length_c   1.000
_cell.angle_alpha   90.00
_cell.angle_beta   90.00
_cell.angle_gamma   90.00
#
_symmetry.space_group_name_H-M   'P 1'
#
loop_
_entity.id
_entity.type
_entity.pdbx_description
1 polymer ?
#
loop_
_entity_poly.entity_id
_entity_poly.type
_entity_poly.pdbx_seq_one_letter_code
_entity_poly.pdbx_strand_id
1 'polypeptide(L)'
;MKDPNPQFNVRLSEELRALIKEAAEKNNRSQTAEVSARLRESFMREGAIKDGGTVQPRHDQEARELVAVMELMTNQLDLMRKELDARLRGLKGDEV
;
A
#
# COMPACT_ATOMS: atom_id res chain seq x y z
N MET A 1 -31.93 0.01 10.03
CA MET A 1 -30.72 0.50 9.33
C MET A 1 -29.51 0.12 10.18
N LYS A 2 -28.45 -0.45 9.59
CA LYS A 2 -27.17 -0.66 10.30
C LYS A 2 -26.47 0.70 10.41
N ASP A 3 -25.98 1.05 11.60
CA ASP A 3 -25.12 2.23 11.76
C ASP A 3 -23.91 2.15 10.81
N PRO A 4 -23.54 3.24 10.13
CA PRO A 4 -22.38 3.27 9.24
C PRO A 4 -21.04 3.13 9.97
N ASN A 5 -21.04 3.29 11.31
CA ASN A 5 -19.87 3.19 12.15
C ASN A 5 -19.89 1.87 12.95
N PRO A 6 -19.12 0.84 12.54
CA PRO A 6 -19.05 -0.39 13.30
C PRO A 6 -18.45 -0.13 14.68
N GLN A 7 -19.17 -0.53 15.73
CA GLN A 7 -18.68 -0.44 17.10
C GLN A 7 -17.73 -1.61 17.39
N PHE A 8 -16.54 -1.29 17.90
CA PHE A 8 -15.53 -2.29 18.28
C PHE A 8 -15.48 -2.42 19.81
N ASN A 9 -16.05 -3.50 20.34
CA ASN A 9 -16.10 -3.75 21.78
C ASN A 9 -14.80 -4.40 22.26
N VAL A 10 -13.95 -3.63 22.93
CA VAL A 10 -12.65 -4.10 23.45
C VAL A 10 -12.71 -4.35 24.95
N ARG A 11 -12.16 -5.49 25.39
CA ARG A 11 -11.91 -5.76 26.81
C ARG A 11 -10.50 -5.28 27.15
N LEU A 12 -10.39 -4.32 28.05
CA LEU A 12 -9.13 -3.72 28.49
C LEU A 12 -8.88 -4.07 29.96
N SER A 13 -7.61 -4.19 30.36
CA SER A 13 -7.26 -4.19 31.79
C SER A 13 -7.57 -2.81 32.39
N GLU A 14 -7.85 -2.77 33.70
CA GLU A 14 -8.11 -1.51 34.41
C GLU A 14 -6.92 -0.55 34.32
N GLU A 15 -5.69 -1.07 34.40
CA GLU A 15 -4.46 -0.29 34.22
C GLU A 15 -4.40 0.38 32.85
N LEU A 16 -4.64 -0.37 31.77
CA LEU A 16 -4.60 0.19 30.42
C LEU A 16 -5.72 1.21 30.20
N ARG A 17 -6.90 0.98 30.78
CA ARG A 17 -8.00 1.95 30.75
C ARG A 17 -7.64 3.25 31.47
N ALA A 18 -6.97 3.18 32.61
CA ALA A 18 -6.50 4.36 33.34
C ALA A 18 -5.48 5.16 32.53
N LEU A 19 -4.51 4.48 31.89
CA LEU A 19 -3.51 5.12 31.03
C LEU A 19 -4.15 5.81 29.80
N ILE A 20 -5.15 5.18 29.18
CA ILE A 20 -5.90 5.79 28.06
C ILE A 20 -6.64 7.04 28.53
N LYS A 21 -7.26 6.99 29.73
CA LYS A 21 -7.97 8.13 30.30
C LYS A 21 -7.04 9.31 30.55
N GLU A 22 -5.92 9.09 31.22
CA GLU A 22 -4.93 10.13 31.51
C GLU A 22 -4.37 10.75 30.22
N ALA A 23 -4.03 9.91 29.24
CA ALA A 23 -3.55 10.39 27.94
C ALA A 23 -4.60 11.21 27.19
N ALA A 24 -5.85 10.78 27.21
CA ALA A 24 -6.95 11.48 26.55
C ALA A 24 -7.19 12.87 27.18
N GLU A 25 -7.16 12.96 28.51
CA GLU A 25 -7.25 14.23 29.24
C GLU A 25 -6.09 15.17 28.89
N LYS A 26 -4.85 14.66 28.93
CA LYS A 26 -3.64 15.43 28.57
C LYS A 26 -3.69 15.97 27.13
N ASN A 27 -4.26 15.20 26.21
CA ASN A 27 -4.35 15.55 24.79
C ASN A 27 -5.63 16.31 24.41
N ASN A 28 -6.50 16.64 25.39
CA ASN A 28 -7.81 17.26 25.16
C ASN A 28 -8.68 16.47 24.16
N ARG A 29 -8.70 15.14 24.29
CA ARG A 29 -9.43 14.20 23.43
C ARG A 29 -10.37 13.34 24.26
N SER A 30 -11.38 12.75 23.62
CA SER A 30 -12.13 11.65 24.23
C SER A 30 -11.25 10.38 24.25
N GLN A 31 -11.53 9.44 25.15
CA GLN A 31 -10.81 8.16 25.20
C GLN A 31 -10.89 7.41 23.86
N THR A 32 -12.05 7.42 23.21
CA THR A 32 -12.22 6.84 21.88
C THR A 32 -11.34 7.51 20.84
N ALA A 33 -11.29 8.85 20.82
CA ALA A 33 -10.47 9.60 19.86
C ALA A 33 -8.97 9.39 20.11
N GLU A 34 -8.56 9.26 21.36
CA GLU A 34 -7.17 8.96 21.73
C GLU A 34 -6.77 7.55 21.27
N VAL A 35 -7.62 6.54 21.48
CA VAL A 35 -7.38 5.18 20.97
C VAL A 35 -7.28 5.19 19.44
N SER A 36 -8.20 5.86 18.75
CA SER A 36 -8.15 5.99 17.29
C SER A 36 -6.89 6.70 16.80
N ALA A 37 -6.44 7.75 17.49
CA ALA A 37 -5.22 8.48 17.13
C ALA A 37 -3.99 7.58 17.27
N ARG A 38 -3.84 6.88 18.40
CA ARG A 38 -2.71 5.96 18.65
C ARG A 38 -2.67 4.81 17.65
N LEU A 39 -3.82 4.22 17.33
CA LEU A 39 -3.92 3.16 16.32
C LEU A 39 -3.55 3.69 14.93
N ARG A 40 -4.00 4.90 14.56
CA ARG A 40 -3.59 5.51 13.29
C ARG A 40 -2.09 5.74 13.24
N GLU A 41 -1.51 6.29 14.30
CA GLU A 41 -0.06 6.50 14.41
C GLU A 41 0.73 5.19 14.33
N SER A 42 0.25 4.11 14.96
CA SER A 42 0.91 2.79 14.84
C SER A 42 0.88 2.28 13.41
N PHE A 43 -0.26 2.37 12.72
CA PHE A 43 -0.36 1.96 11.31
C PHE A 43 0.46 2.84 10.37
N MET A 44 0.60 4.14 10.64
CA MET A 44 1.47 5.03 9.88
C MET A 44 2.94 4.66 10.05
N ARG A 45 3.39 4.39 11.27
CA ARG A 45 4.76 3.91 11.56
C ARG A 45 5.07 2.58 10.88
N GLU A 46 4.06 1.74 10.74
CA GLU A 46 4.13 0.44 10.09
C GLU A 46 4.07 0.49 8.55
N GLY A 47 3.94 1.69 7.98
CA GLY A 47 3.85 1.91 6.53
C GLY A 47 2.50 1.54 5.91
N ALA A 48 1.48 1.20 6.72
CA ALA A 48 0.15 0.83 6.25
C ALA A 48 -0.71 2.04 5.84
N ILE A 49 -0.35 3.24 6.30
CA ILE A 49 -1.06 4.49 5.98
C ILE A 49 0.01 5.55 5.66
N LYS A 50 -0.05 6.15 4.46
CA LYS A 50 0.73 7.34 4.11
C LYS A 50 -0.02 8.61 4.54
N ASP A 51 0.71 9.70 4.81
CA ASP A 51 0.13 11.01 5.10
C ASP A 51 -0.92 11.36 4.02
N GLY A 52 -2.17 11.51 4.45
CA GLY A 52 -3.34 11.66 3.55
C GLY A 52 -4.46 10.63 3.75
N GLY A 53 -4.30 9.67 4.66
CA GLY A 53 -5.41 8.81 5.11
C GLY A 53 -5.81 7.67 4.16
N THR A 54 -5.10 7.50 3.05
CA THR A 54 -5.25 6.31 2.21
C THR A 54 -4.54 5.13 2.85
N VAL A 55 -5.30 4.10 3.24
CA VAL A 55 -4.75 2.79 3.59
C VAL A 55 -4.10 2.24 2.32
N GLN A 56 -2.77 2.10 2.33
CA GLN A 56 -2.06 1.37 1.29
C GLN A 56 -1.87 -0.05 1.83
N PRO A 57 -2.56 -1.06 1.29
CA PRO A 57 -2.26 -2.43 1.66
C PRO A 57 -0.77 -2.69 1.37
N ARG A 58 -0.07 -3.35 2.29
CA ARG A 58 1.37 -3.67 2.20
C ARG A 58 1.79 -4.42 0.91
N HIS A 59 0.85 -4.80 0.05
CA HIS A 59 1.08 -5.49 -1.22
C HIS A 59 1.43 -4.57 -2.42
N ASP A 60 1.38 -3.25 -2.27
CA ASP A 60 1.58 -2.35 -3.42
C ASP A 60 3.03 -2.22 -3.89
N GLN A 61 4.02 -2.38 -2.99
CA GLN A 61 5.42 -2.17 -3.36
C GLN A 61 5.92 -3.28 -4.29
N GLU A 62 5.75 -4.54 -3.87
CA GLU A 62 6.12 -5.73 -4.66
C GLU A 62 5.32 -5.80 -5.96
N ALA A 63 4.02 -5.47 -5.92
CA ALA A 63 3.19 -5.44 -7.13
C ALA A 63 3.63 -4.35 -8.11
N ARG A 64 4.01 -3.16 -7.63
CA ARG A 64 4.53 -2.07 -8.48
C ARG A 64 5.90 -2.40 -9.07
N GLU A 65 6.78 -3.01 -8.27
CA GLU A 65 8.08 -3.48 -8.75
C GLU A 65 7.90 -4.58 -9.80
N LEU A 66 6.99 -5.52 -9.57
CA LEU A 66 6.65 -6.56 -10.54
C LEU A 66 6.08 -5.97 -11.85
N VAL A 67 5.17 -4.99 -11.76
CA VAL A 67 4.62 -4.32 -12.94
C VAL A 67 5.71 -3.57 -13.71
N ALA A 68 6.60 -2.84 -13.02
CA ALA A 68 7.71 -2.15 -13.67
C ALA A 68 8.68 -3.12 -14.37
N VAL A 69 8.97 -4.27 -13.75
CA VAL A 69 9.77 -5.34 -14.37
C VAL A 69 9.05 -5.93 -15.58
N MET A 70 7.75 -6.16 -15.50
CA MET A 70 6.96 -6.67 -16.62
C MET A 70 6.96 -5.70 -17.81
N GLU A 71 6.79 -4.39 -17.57
CA GLU A 71 6.86 -3.37 -18.62
C GLU A 71 8.24 -3.33 -19.29
N LEU A 72 9.33 -3.44 -18.51
CA LEU A 72 10.68 -3.50 -19.06
C LEU A 72 10.88 -4.75 -19.93
N MET A 73 10.40 -5.91 -19.48
CA MET A 73 10.46 -7.15 -20.25
C MET A 73 9.65 -7.07 -21.54
N THR A 74 8.46 -6.47 -21.52
CA THR A 74 7.66 -6.29 -22.74
C THR A 74 8.39 -5.42 -23.75
N ASN A 75 9.01 -4.32 -23.31
CA ASN A 75 9.81 -3.45 -24.18
C ASN A 75 11.01 -4.18 -24.79
N GLN A 76 11.70 -5.03 -24.01
CA GLN A 76 12.81 -5.84 -24.51
C GLN A 76 12.35 -6.87 -25.56
N LEU A 77 11.23 -7.54 -25.33
CA LEU A 77 10.66 -8.49 -26.29
C LEU A 77 10.27 -7.82 -27.62
N ASP A 78 9.71 -6.61 -27.56
CA ASP A 78 9.37 -5.82 -28.75
C ASP A 78 10.60 -5.41 -29.56
N LEU A 79 11.70 -5.05 -28.88
CA LEU A 79 12.97 -4.74 -29.54
C LEU A 79 13.56 -5.99 -30.20
N MET A 80 13.58 -7.12 -29.49
CA MET A 80 14.06 -8.40 -30.04
C MET A 80 13.25 -8.83 -31.26
N ARG A 81 11.92 -8.66 -31.22
CA ARG A 81 11.04 -8.96 -32.35
C ARG A 81 11.40 -8.09 -33.57
N LYS A 82 11.55 -6.78 -33.39
CA LYS A 82 11.90 -5.86 -34.48
C LYS A 82 13.26 -6.19 -35.10
N GLU A 83 14.23 -6.57 -34.29
CA GLU A 83 15.56 -6.98 -34.77
C GLU A 83 15.49 -8.28 -35.56
N LEU A 84 14.71 -9.27 -35.09
CA LEU A 84 14.49 -10.53 -35.81
C LEU A 84 13.82 -10.27 -37.18
N ASP A 85 12.80 -9.41 -37.23
CA ASP A 85 12.12 -9.02 -38.47
C ASP A 85 13.05 -8.26 -39.43
N ALA A 86 13.97 -7.45 -38.91
CA ALA A 86 14.99 -6.77 -39.72
C ALA A 86 15.98 -7.77 -40.32
N ARG A 87 16.47 -8.73 -39.53
CA ARG A 87 17.37 -9.80 -40.00
C ARG A 87 16.70 -10.71 -41.03
N LEU A 88 15.44 -11.08 -40.81
CA LEU A 88 14.65 -11.88 -41.76
C LEU A 88 14.41 -11.15 -43.08
N ARG A 89 14.25 -9.82 -43.07
CA ARG A 89 14.13 -9.03 -44.30
C ARG A 89 15.46 -8.88 -45.02
N GLY A 90 16.56 -8.70 -44.29
CA GLY A 90 17.91 -8.67 -44.88
C GLY A 90 18.25 -9.97 -45.60
N LEU A 91 17.98 -11.12 -44.98
CA LEU A 91 18.22 -12.44 -45.58
C LEU A 91 17.36 -12.73 -46.83
N LYS A 92 16.18 -12.11 -46.94
CA LYS A 92 15.31 -12.22 -48.13
C LYS A 92 15.69 -11.23 -49.25
N GLY A 93 16.51 -10.24 -48.96
CA GLY A 93 16.99 -9.25 -49.93
C GLY A 93 18.27 -9.66 -50.67
N ASP A 94 18.98 -10.68 -50.18
CA ASP A 94 20.22 -11.21 -50.76
C ASP A 94 19.98 -12.36 -51.76
N GLU A 95 18.73 -12.76 -52.04
CA GLU A 95 18.36 -13.63 -53.18
C GLU A 95 18.06 -12.78 -54.43
N VAL A 96 19.09 -12.19 -55.05
CA VAL A 96 19.09 -11.78 -56.47
C VAL A 96 20.45 -12.08 -57.09
#